data_AF-A0A146LG89-F1
#
_entry.id   AF-A0A146LG89-F1
#
_cell.length_a   1.000
_cell.length_b   1.000
_cell.length_c   1.000
_cell.angle_alpha   90.00
_cell.angle_beta   90.00
_cell.angle_gamma   90.00
#
_symmetry.space_group_name_H-M   'P 1'
#
loop_
_entity.id
_entity.type
_entity.pdbx_description
1 polymer ?
#
loop_
_entity_poly.entity_id
_entity_poly.type
_entity_poly.pdbx_seq_one_letter_code
_entity_poly.pdbx_strand_id
1 'polypeptide(L)'
;VKNVRYSIKKFLGELNTKCEDINKNKIDLPPPYNLSEIPEDGTWEQYKKSILHNPDNELYQCVIYLSPGDYHRFHSPVDWKVNFRRHFCGELFSVNPVLTRWIPGLFAMNERVLYTGSWCHGFFSFTAVGATNVGSIVIYNDKNLQTNVNHIKVNDVLDEKCDFAWKKGEEIGKFRFGSTVVLIFEAPKNFKFPNVKKVQVGRSLEGEEVEEKSQEMQPEAAL
;
A
#
# COMPACT_ATOMS: atom_id res chain seq x y z
N VAL A 1 6.15 -8.29 8.02
CA VAL A 1 6.93 -8.26 9.28
C VAL A 1 5.97 -8.33 10.46
N LYS A 2 6.05 -9.33 11.35
CA LYS A 2 5.21 -9.37 12.57
C LYS A 2 5.71 -8.30 13.56
N ASN A 3 4.80 -7.57 14.19
CA ASN A 3 5.03 -6.59 15.28
C ASN A 3 5.61 -5.21 14.92
N VAL A 4 5.42 -4.68 13.70
CA VAL A 4 5.72 -3.26 13.46
C VAL A 4 4.60 -2.42 14.08
N ARG A 5 4.93 -1.55 15.04
CA ARG A 5 3.97 -0.65 15.69
C ARG A 5 4.11 0.77 15.15
N TYR A 6 3.09 1.25 14.43
CA TYR A 6 2.97 2.65 14.05
C TYR A 6 1.50 3.02 13.83
N SER A 7 1.18 4.32 13.94
CA SER A 7 -0.16 4.84 13.67
C SER A 7 -0.40 4.89 12.15
N ILE A 8 -1.44 4.22 11.67
CA ILE A 8 -1.86 4.28 10.26
C ILE A 8 -2.22 5.72 9.87
N LYS A 9 -2.89 6.49 10.76
CA LYS A 9 -3.13 7.94 10.56
C LYS A 9 -1.83 8.71 10.35
N LYS A 10 -0.78 8.44 11.13
CA LYS A 10 0.53 9.09 10.95
C LYS A 10 1.23 8.66 9.65
N PHE A 11 1.04 7.41 9.23
CA PHE A 11 1.68 6.86 8.04
C PHE A 11 1.06 7.36 6.74
N LEU A 12 -0.27 7.32 6.65
CA LEU A 12 -1.04 7.83 5.51
C LEU A 12 -1.15 9.38 5.52
N GLY A 13 -1.01 9.97 6.71
CA GLY A 13 -1.34 11.38 6.95
C GLY A 13 -2.84 11.63 6.94
N GLU A 14 -3.24 12.89 7.09
CA GLU A 14 -4.63 13.28 6.91
C GLU A 14 -4.95 13.30 5.42
N LEU A 15 -5.77 12.37 4.94
CA LEU A 15 -6.03 12.21 3.51
C LEU A 15 -6.99 13.29 2.95
N ASN A 16 -6.78 14.56 3.28
CA ASN A 16 -6.69 15.72 2.38
C ASN A 16 -7.56 15.94 1.10
N THR A 17 -8.48 15.09 0.63
CA THR A 17 -9.24 15.35 -0.61
C THR A 17 -10.29 16.45 -0.45
N LYS A 18 -9.88 17.73 -0.53
CA LYS A 18 -10.77 18.76 -1.08
C LYS A 18 -10.80 18.61 -2.61
N CYS A 19 -11.82 17.92 -3.11
CA CYS A 19 -12.22 18.02 -4.52
C CYS A 19 -13.53 18.79 -4.56
N GLU A 20 -13.44 20.11 -4.76
CA GLU A 20 -14.55 20.86 -5.34
C GLU A 20 -14.50 20.68 -6.87
N ASP A 21 -15.66 20.43 -7.45
CA ASP A 21 -15.94 19.83 -8.76
C ASP A 21 -15.35 20.53 -10.01
N ILE A 22 -15.24 19.78 -11.12
CA ILE A 22 -15.93 20.01 -12.43
C ILE A 22 -15.26 19.13 -13.50
N ASN A 23 -15.89 18.01 -13.81
CA ASN A 23 -16.36 17.75 -15.17
C ASN A 23 -17.36 16.59 -15.14
N LYS A 24 -18.62 16.95 -15.39
CA LYS A 24 -19.73 16.03 -15.69
C LYS A 24 -19.26 15.04 -16.77
N ASN A 25 -19.15 13.76 -16.43
CA ASN A 25 -19.63 12.65 -17.23
C ASN A 25 -19.50 11.33 -16.46
N LYS A 26 -20.67 10.68 -16.29
CA LYS A 26 -20.95 9.36 -15.73
C LYS A 26 -19.79 8.36 -15.75
N ILE A 27 -19.27 8.05 -14.56
CA ILE A 27 -18.83 6.72 -14.14
C ILE A 27 -19.19 6.64 -12.64
N ASP A 28 -19.78 5.54 -12.18
CA ASP A 28 -20.17 5.28 -10.78
C ASP A 28 -18.94 5.27 -9.87
N LEU A 29 -18.41 6.46 -9.57
CA LEU A 29 -17.38 6.67 -8.57
C LEU A 29 -18.06 6.82 -7.21
N PRO A 30 -17.54 6.18 -6.14
CA PRO A 30 -17.99 6.49 -4.79
C PRO A 30 -17.74 7.98 -4.51
N PRO A 31 -18.61 8.63 -3.71
CA PRO A 31 -18.58 10.08 -3.52
C PRO A 31 -17.23 10.55 -2.97
N PRO A 32 -16.76 11.75 -3.36
CA PRO A 32 -15.50 12.30 -2.85
C PRO A 32 -15.57 12.48 -1.32
N TYR A 33 -14.48 12.13 -0.62
CA TYR A 33 -14.40 12.22 0.85
C TYR A 33 -14.45 13.67 1.33
N ASN A 34 -15.17 13.93 2.42
CA ASN A 34 -15.24 15.23 3.07
C ASN A 34 -14.45 15.24 4.38
N LEU A 35 -13.22 15.75 4.35
CA LEU A 35 -12.30 15.69 5.51
C LEU A 35 -12.48 16.79 6.53
N SER A 36 -13.32 17.79 6.25
CA SER A 36 -13.71 18.76 7.26
C SER A 36 -14.53 18.15 8.40
N GLU A 37 -14.89 16.87 8.32
CA GLU A 37 -15.69 16.15 9.31
C GLU A 37 -14.85 15.27 10.26
N ILE A 38 -13.52 15.20 10.08
CA ILE A 38 -12.64 14.43 10.96
C ILE A 38 -12.12 15.34 12.08
N PRO A 39 -12.45 15.09 13.36
CA PRO A 39 -11.90 15.85 14.47
C PRO A 39 -10.37 15.72 14.53
N GLU A 40 -9.66 16.82 14.84
CA GLU A 40 -8.19 16.84 14.96
C GLU A 40 -7.68 15.77 15.96
N ASP A 41 -8.49 15.47 16.98
CA ASP A 41 -8.33 14.48 18.05
C ASP A 41 -9.11 13.16 17.81
N GLY A 42 -9.57 12.92 16.59
CA GLY A 42 -10.40 11.77 16.25
C GLY A 42 -9.77 10.41 16.59
N THR A 43 -10.58 9.55 17.20
CA THR A 43 -10.23 8.15 17.52
C THR A 43 -9.84 7.37 16.25
N TRP A 44 -9.03 6.32 16.40
CA TRP A 44 -8.70 5.38 15.31
C TRP A 44 -9.95 4.90 14.54
N GLU A 45 -11.05 4.66 15.24
CA GLU A 45 -12.31 4.21 14.63
C GLU A 45 -12.92 5.26 13.70
N GLN A 46 -12.82 6.55 14.03
CA GLN A 46 -13.29 7.62 13.15
C GLN A 46 -12.43 7.72 11.88
N TYR A 47 -11.11 7.64 12.03
CA TYR A 47 -10.20 7.64 10.88
C TYR A 47 -10.36 6.39 10.01
N LYS A 48 -10.57 5.22 10.63
CA LYS A 48 -10.86 3.97 9.91
C LYS A 48 -12.18 4.09 9.14
N LYS A 49 -13.22 4.64 9.76
CA LYS A 49 -14.50 4.89 9.08
C LYS A 49 -14.37 5.88 7.93
N SER A 50 -13.52 6.90 8.04
CA SER A 50 -13.36 7.88 6.97
C SER A 50 -12.66 7.33 5.73
N ILE A 51 -11.88 6.25 5.84
CA ILE A 51 -11.19 5.63 4.70
C ILE A 51 -11.98 4.49 4.06
N LEU A 52 -12.81 3.76 4.82
CA LEU A 52 -13.60 2.64 4.30
C LEU A 52 -14.72 3.13 3.39
N HIS A 53 -14.85 2.53 2.21
CA HIS A 53 -15.98 2.72 1.30
C HIS A 53 -17.18 1.88 1.71
N ASN A 54 -16.93 0.65 2.17
CA ASN A 54 -17.94 -0.27 2.67
C ASN A 54 -17.74 -0.49 4.18
N PRO A 55 -18.73 -0.15 5.04
CA PRO A 55 -18.62 -0.32 6.48
C PRO A 55 -18.56 -1.80 6.92
N ASP A 56 -18.97 -2.74 6.06
CA ASP A 56 -18.89 -4.18 6.35
C ASP A 56 -17.50 -4.77 6.09
N ASN A 57 -16.65 -4.03 5.39
CA ASN A 57 -15.27 -4.42 5.10
C ASN A 57 -14.33 -4.10 6.27
N GLU A 58 -13.12 -4.65 6.19
CA GLU A 58 -12.03 -4.36 7.12
C GLU A 58 -10.81 -3.80 6.38
N LEU A 59 -9.97 -3.11 7.14
CA LEU A 59 -8.71 -2.59 6.64
C LEU A 59 -7.60 -3.59 6.92
N TYR A 60 -6.94 -4.03 5.86
CA TYR A 60 -5.81 -4.93 5.90
C TYR A 60 -4.52 -4.18 5.63
N GLN A 61 -3.43 -4.70 6.17
CA GLN A 61 -2.08 -4.18 5.95
C GLN A 61 -1.14 -5.31 5.55
N CYS A 62 -0.37 -5.09 4.49
CA CYS A 62 0.73 -5.97 4.10
C CYS A 62 2.04 -5.19 4.04
N VAL A 63 3.08 -5.70 4.70
CA VAL A 63 4.43 -5.08 4.70
C VAL A 63 5.41 -6.05 4.07
N ILE A 64 5.92 -5.68 2.90
CA ILE A 64 6.85 -6.44 2.07
C ILE A 64 8.22 -5.78 2.16
N TYR A 65 9.17 -6.45 2.81
CA TYR A 65 10.55 -6.01 2.89
C TYR A 65 11.36 -6.63 1.75
N LEU A 66 12.15 -5.81 1.05
CA LEU A 66 13.04 -6.20 -0.03
C LEU A 66 14.49 -6.07 0.45
N SER A 67 15.14 -7.21 0.64
CA SER A 67 16.55 -7.30 1.00
C SER A 67 17.43 -6.86 -0.19
N PRO A 68 18.71 -6.49 0.03
CA PRO A 68 19.58 -6.01 -1.06
C PRO A 68 19.76 -6.96 -2.26
N GLY A 69 19.58 -8.27 -2.06
CA GLY A 69 19.66 -9.27 -3.13
C GLY A 69 18.30 -9.62 -3.77
N ASP A 70 17.21 -8.99 -3.34
CA ASP A 70 15.87 -9.26 -3.85
C ASP A 70 15.58 -8.42 -5.13
N TYR A 71 14.47 -8.74 -5.80
CA TYR A 71 14.00 -7.97 -6.95
C TYR A 71 13.39 -6.63 -6.49
N HIS A 72 13.98 -5.52 -6.94
CA HIS A 72 13.62 -4.16 -6.48
C HIS A 72 12.66 -3.39 -7.39
N ARG A 73 12.13 -4.01 -8.45
CA ARG A 73 10.99 -3.45 -9.18
C ARG A 73 9.72 -3.97 -8.55
N PHE A 74 8.69 -3.15 -8.54
CA PHE A 74 7.42 -3.49 -7.92
C PHE A 74 6.28 -3.30 -8.92
N HIS A 75 5.29 -4.15 -8.74
CA HIS A 75 4.17 -4.29 -9.65
C HIS A 75 2.88 -3.97 -8.92
N SER A 76 1.87 -3.53 -9.66
CA SER A 76 0.54 -3.37 -9.10
C SER A 76 0.00 -4.75 -8.71
N PRO A 77 -0.42 -4.97 -7.46
CA PRO A 77 -0.93 -6.28 -7.03
C PRO A 77 -2.36 -6.55 -7.49
N VAL A 78 -3.08 -5.51 -7.90
CA VAL A 78 -4.51 -5.51 -8.26
C VAL A 78 -4.77 -4.54 -9.41
N ASP A 79 -5.95 -4.62 -9.99
CA ASP A 79 -6.48 -3.54 -10.83
C ASP A 79 -7.03 -2.44 -9.93
N TRP A 80 -6.58 -1.20 -10.13
CA TRP A 80 -7.06 -0.07 -9.34
C TRP A 80 -6.83 1.27 -10.03
N LYS A 81 -7.59 2.27 -9.59
CA LYS A 81 -7.48 3.65 -10.03
C LYS A 81 -6.80 4.48 -8.95
N VAL A 82 -5.65 5.06 -9.27
CA VAL A 82 -4.91 5.99 -8.41
C VAL A 82 -5.42 7.40 -8.67
N ASN A 83 -5.81 8.10 -7.61
CA ASN A 83 -6.35 9.46 -7.70
C ASN A 83 -5.48 10.51 -6.99
N PHE A 84 -4.54 10.07 -6.15
CA PHE A 84 -3.79 10.96 -5.29
C PHE A 84 -2.43 10.37 -4.95
N ARG A 85 -1.44 11.26 -4.89
CA ARG A 85 -0.10 10.99 -4.39
C ARG A 85 0.20 11.92 -3.23
N ARG A 86 0.81 11.35 -2.20
CA ARG A 86 1.49 12.08 -1.15
C ARG A 86 2.93 11.62 -1.02
N HIS A 87 3.86 12.56 -1.14
CA HIS A 87 5.27 12.33 -0.89
C HIS A 87 5.64 12.92 0.46
N PHE A 88 6.02 12.06 1.38
CA PHE A 88 6.58 12.46 2.66
C PHE A 88 8.10 12.51 2.51
N CYS A 89 8.65 13.70 2.60
CA CYS A 89 10.09 13.92 2.64
C CYS A 89 10.55 13.58 4.05
N GLY A 90 11.39 12.57 4.17
CA GLY A 90 11.76 12.00 5.46
C GLY A 90 13.21 11.59 5.51
N GLU A 91 13.57 10.94 6.60
CA GLU A 91 14.90 10.38 6.80
C GLU A 91 15.10 9.13 5.93
N LEU A 92 16.31 8.57 5.94
CA LEU A 92 16.61 7.32 5.25
C LEU A 92 17.21 6.32 6.23
N PHE A 93 16.45 5.95 7.28
CA PHE A 93 16.89 4.93 8.23
C PHE A 93 16.78 3.51 7.65
N SER A 94 17.60 2.59 8.16
CA SER A 94 17.63 1.21 7.67
C SER A 94 16.36 0.48 8.07
N VAL A 95 15.63 -0.03 7.08
CA VAL A 95 14.39 -0.81 7.28
C VAL A 95 14.64 -2.28 7.60
N ASN A 96 15.84 -2.64 8.08
CA ASN A 96 16.17 -4.00 8.48
C ASN A 96 15.10 -4.54 9.47
N PRO A 97 14.57 -5.77 9.25
CA PRO A 97 13.56 -6.39 10.12
C PRO A 97 13.92 -6.46 11.61
N VAL A 98 15.21 -6.44 11.96
CA VAL A 98 15.67 -6.33 13.34
C VAL A 98 15.42 -4.92 13.86
N LEU A 99 15.94 -3.89 13.18
CA LEU A 99 15.81 -2.48 13.60
C LEU A 99 14.37 -1.98 13.63
N THR A 100 13.53 -2.39 12.68
CA THR A 100 12.10 -2.05 12.61
C THR A 100 11.29 -2.54 13.82
N ARG A 101 11.77 -3.56 14.54
CA ARG A 101 11.16 -4.01 15.81
C ARG A 101 11.52 -3.12 16.99
N TRP A 102 12.70 -2.49 16.94
CA TRP A 102 13.25 -1.67 18.02
C TRP A 102 12.87 -0.19 17.91
N ILE A 103 12.54 0.29 16.71
CA ILE A 103 12.17 1.69 16.46
C ILE A 103 10.70 1.77 16.03
N PRO A 104 9.76 2.03 16.96
CA PRO A 104 8.37 2.29 16.63
C PRO A 104 8.26 3.44 15.63
N GLY A 105 7.43 3.30 14.60
CA GLY A 105 7.23 4.38 13.63
C GLY A 105 8.32 4.59 12.59
N LEU A 106 9.33 3.71 12.48
CA LEU A 106 10.43 3.85 11.51
C LEU A 106 9.94 4.16 10.08
N PHE A 107 8.92 3.44 9.60
CA PHE A 107 8.38 3.66 8.26
C PHE A 107 7.72 5.03 8.08
N ALA A 108 7.22 5.64 9.15
CA ALA A 108 6.63 6.98 9.11
C ALA A 108 7.70 8.09 9.22
N MET A 109 8.92 7.76 9.66
CA MET A 109 10.06 8.68 9.68
C MET A 109 10.79 8.71 8.35
N ASN A 110 10.80 7.59 7.62
CA ASN A 110 11.50 7.52 6.35
C ASN A 110 10.78 8.29 5.23
N GLU A 111 11.57 8.75 4.26
CA GLU A 111 11.06 9.22 2.97
C GLU A 111 10.19 8.13 2.36
N ARG A 112 8.97 8.49 1.96
CA ARG A 112 8.02 7.55 1.37
C ARG A 112 7.08 8.25 0.40
N VAL A 113 6.65 7.49 -0.59
CA VAL A 113 5.68 7.94 -1.59
C VAL A 113 4.46 7.05 -1.51
N LEU A 114 3.35 7.66 -1.13
CA LEU A 114 2.05 7.06 -0.98
C LEU A 114 1.21 7.38 -2.22
N TYR A 115 0.59 6.36 -2.80
CA TYR A 115 -0.47 6.48 -3.79
C TYR A 115 -1.75 5.92 -3.21
N THR A 116 -2.83 6.68 -3.26
CA THR A 116 -4.16 6.25 -2.82
C THR A 116 -5.14 6.26 -3.98
N GLY A 117 -6.15 5.41 -3.85
CA GLY A 117 -7.09 5.14 -4.92
C GLY A 117 -8.16 4.15 -4.51
N SER A 118 -8.82 3.58 -5.51
CA SER A 118 -9.83 2.55 -5.31
C SER A 118 -9.57 1.30 -6.15
N TRP A 119 -9.80 0.15 -5.54
CA TRP A 119 -9.81 -1.17 -6.17
C TRP A 119 -11.21 -1.79 -6.05
N CYS A 120 -11.38 -3.05 -6.48
CA CYS A 120 -12.70 -3.71 -6.52
C CYS A 120 -13.44 -3.76 -5.17
N HIS A 121 -12.72 -3.70 -4.04
CA HIS A 121 -13.31 -3.75 -2.70
C HIS A 121 -13.35 -2.40 -1.96
N GLY A 122 -12.91 -1.30 -2.58
CA GLY A 122 -12.98 0.02 -1.98
C GLY A 122 -11.62 0.71 -1.91
N PHE A 123 -11.22 1.20 -0.73
CA PHE A 123 -9.96 1.92 -0.55
C PHE A 123 -8.72 1.05 -0.83
N PHE A 124 -7.77 1.61 -1.57
CA PHE A 124 -6.45 1.00 -1.79
C PHE A 124 -5.33 2.03 -1.65
N SER A 125 -4.27 1.64 -0.96
CA SER A 125 -3.06 2.43 -0.78
C SER A 125 -1.84 1.58 -1.06
N PHE A 126 -0.97 2.09 -1.94
CA PHE A 126 0.36 1.56 -2.20
C PHE A 126 1.40 2.58 -1.71
N THR A 127 2.31 2.16 -0.83
CA THR A 127 3.37 3.03 -0.33
C THR A 127 4.74 2.42 -0.57
N ALA A 128 5.58 3.15 -1.31
CA ALA A 128 6.99 2.86 -1.44
C ALA A 128 7.77 3.61 -0.35
N VAL A 129 8.49 2.89 0.52
CA VAL A 129 9.25 3.46 1.64
C VAL A 129 10.75 3.32 1.34
N GLY A 130 11.45 4.45 1.32
CA GLY A 130 12.91 4.52 1.20
C GLY A 130 13.61 4.06 2.48
N ALA A 131 14.92 3.84 2.40
CA ALA A 131 15.76 3.43 3.52
C ALA A 131 17.22 3.89 3.31
N THR A 132 18.12 3.54 4.24
CA THR A 132 19.55 3.90 4.11
C THR A 132 20.16 3.32 2.84
N ASN A 133 20.92 4.13 2.11
CA ASN A 133 21.53 3.79 0.81
C ASN A 133 20.53 3.39 -0.27
N VAL A 134 19.24 3.69 -0.07
CA VAL A 134 18.22 3.58 -1.10
C VAL A 134 18.40 4.75 -2.04
N GLY A 135 18.78 4.48 -3.28
CA GLY A 135 18.63 5.49 -4.32
C GLY A 135 17.15 5.84 -4.51
N SER A 136 16.84 6.82 -5.36
CA SER A 136 15.48 7.33 -5.57
C SER A 136 14.40 6.24 -5.76
N ILE A 137 13.21 6.51 -5.24
CA ILE A 137 11.96 5.81 -5.60
C ILE A 137 11.55 6.33 -6.96
N VAL A 138 11.30 5.43 -7.91
CA VAL A 138 10.88 5.78 -9.26
C VAL A 138 9.53 5.16 -9.54
N ILE A 139 8.58 5.97 -10.00
CA ILE A 139 7.24 5.55 -10.42
C ILE A 139 7.10 5.94 -11.88
N TYR A 140 6.85 4.98 -12.77
CA TYR A 140 7.04 5.21 -14.20
C TYR A 140 5.99 6.14 -14.81
N ASN A 141 4.76 6.10 -14.30
CA ASN A 141 3.67 6.95 -14.77
C ASN A 141 3.68 8.34 -14.11
N ASP A 142 4.49 8.54 -13.06
CA ASP A 142 4.57 9.79 -12.31
C ASP A 142 5.91 10.49 -12.57
N LYS A 143 5.94 11.28 -13.64
CA LYS A 143 7.13 12.02 -14.08
C LYS A 143 7.46 13.22 -13.18
N ASN A 144 6.51 13.66 -12.36
CA ASN A 144 6.66 14.82 -11.50
C ASN A 144 7.28 14.44 -10.14
N LEU A 145 7.23 13.15 -9.78
CA LEU A 145 7.85 12.65 -8.56
C LEU A 145 9.38 12.77 -8.62
N GLN A 146 9.95 13.48 -7.64
CA GLN A 146 11.38 13.52 -7.38
C GLN A 146 11.65 13.19 -5.92
N THR A 147 12.34 12.09 -5.67
CA THR A 147 12.74 11.65 -4.33
C THR A 147 14.23 11.73 -4.14
N ASN A 148 14.67 11.86 -2.88
CA ASN A 148 16.09 11.97 -2.50
C ASN A 148 16.78 13.15 -3.22
N VAL A 149 16.19 14.34 -3.09
CA VAL A 149 16.72 15.58 -3.67
C VAL A 149 17.12 16.57 -2.56
N ASN A 150 18.32 17.15 -2.67
CA ASN A 150 18.95 17.96 -1.62
C ASN A 150 18.23 19.29 -1.29
N HIS A 151 17.28 19.72 -2.12
CA HIS A 151 16.61 21.03 -1.97
C HIS A 151 15.22 20.94 -1.34
N ILE A 152 14.69 19.74 -1.10
CA ILE A 152 13.43 19.56 -0.36
C ILE A 152 13.77 19.31 1.12
N LYS A 153 13.06 19.97 2.04
CA LYS A 153 13.37 19.86 3.46
C LYS A 153 12.81 18.55 4.01
N VAL A 154 13.59 17.91 4.89
CA VAL A 154 13.09 16.79 5.68
C VAL A 154 11.86 17.26 6.47
N ASN A 155 10.81 16.43 6.47
CA ASN A 155 9.46 16.65 6.98
C ASN A 155 8.49 17.44 6.08
N ASP A 156 8.90 17.85 4.87
CA ASP A 156 7.94 18.36 3.89
C ASP A 156 6.97 17.26 3.44
N VAL A 157 5.71 17.64 3.20
CA VAL A 157 4.67 16.77 2.65
C VAL A 157 4.16 17.39 1.36
N LEU A 158 4.31 16.66 0.25
CA LEU A 158 3.98 17.13 -1.09
C LEU A 158 2.82 16.30 -1.65
N ASP A 159 1.68 16.95 -1.79
CA ASP A 159 0.45 16.36 -2.28
C ASP A 159 0.24 16.70 -3.77
N GLU A 160 -0.12 15.70 -4.55
CA GLU A 160 -0.44 15.88 -5.98
C GLU A 160 -1.65 15.03 -6.36
N LYS A 161 -2.54 15.60 -7.18
CA LYS A 161 -3.63 14.83 -7.80
C LYS A 161 -3.05 14.02 -8.95
N CYS A 162 -3.47 12.77 -9.05
CA CYS A 162 -3.03 11.86 -10.10
C CYS A 162 -4.26 11.24 -10.77
N ASP A 163 -4.09 10.71 -11.98
CA ASP A 163 -5.11 9.90 -12.65
C ASP A 163 -4.42 8.75 -13.35
N PHE A 164 -4.06 7.71 -12.58
CA PHE A 164 -3.43 6.51 -13.12
C PHE A 164 -4.39 5.34 -13.00
N ALA A 165 -4.41 4.49 -14.02
CA ALA A 165 -5.14 3.23 -14.00
C ALA A 165 -4.13 2.10 -14.13
N TRP A 166 -3.77 1.48 -13.00
CA TRP A 166 -2.79 0.40 -12.98
C TRP A 166 -3.46 -0.95 -13.03
N LYS A 167 -2.89 -1.86 -13.83
CA LYS A 167 -3.38 -3.21 -14.01
C LYS A 167 -2.65 -4.21 -13.15
N LYS A 168 -3.35 -5.27 -12.70
CA LYS A 168 -2.74 -6.36 -11.94
C LYS A 168 -1.53 -6.92 -12.70
N GLY A 169 -0.37 -6.95 -12.05
CA GLY A 169 0.90 -7.41 -12.62
C GLY A 169 1.70 -6.36 -13.41
N GLU A 170 1.14 -5.17 -13.68
CA GLU A 170 1.86 -4.09 -14.35
C GLU A 170 3.07 -3.62 -13.51
N GLU A 171 4.24 -3.45 -14.13
CA GLU A 171 5.41 -2.86 -13.46
C GLU A 171 5.19 -1.35 -13.31
N ILE A 172 4.98 -0.88 -12.09
CA ILE A 172 4.61 0.53 -11.83
C ILE A 172 5.81 1.37 -11.36
N GLY A 173 6.87 0.71 -10.90
CA GLY A 173 8.03 1.43 -10.42
C GLY A 173 9.14 0.53 -9.89
N LYS A 174 10.17 1.18 -9.35
CA LYS A 174 11.32 0.50 -8.77
C LYS A 174 11.98 1.31 -7.68
N PHE A 175 12.67 0.60 -6.82
CA PHE A 175 13.70 1.17 -5.95
C PHE A 175 15.05 1.01 -6.61
N ARG A 176 15.93 1.99 -6.43
CA ARG A 176 17.32 1.83 -6.83
C ARG A 176 18.10 0.93 -5.86
N PHE A 177 17.72 0.85 -4.58
CA PHE A 177 18.34 -0.02 -3.56
C PHE A 177 17.35 -0.39 -2.42
N GLY A 178 17.60 -1.50 -1.72
CA GLY A 178 16.95 -2.05 -0.50
C GLY A 178 15.76 -1.31 0.14
N SER A 179 14.52 -1.80 0.06
CA SER A 179 13.35 -0.99 0.46
C SER A 179 12.18 -1.79 1.06
N THR A 180 11.10 -1.08 1.41
CA THR A 180 9.86 -1.70 1.89
C THR A 180 8.67 -1.17 1.11
N VAL A 181 7.76 -2.07 0.70
CA VAL A 181 6.44 -1.74 0.20
C VAL A 181 5.42 -1.99 1.30
N VAL A 182 4.58 -0.99 1.56
CA VAL A 182 3.44 -1.13 2.47
C VAL A 182 2.16 -1.00 1.66
N LEU A 183 1.30 -2.01 1.75
CA LEU A 183 -0.05 -1.99 1.23
C LEU A 183 -1.01 -1.79 2.39
N ILE A 184 -1.96 -0.88 2.22
CA ILE A 184 -3.09 -0.70 3.14
C ILE A 184 -4.35 -0.69 2.28
N PHE A 185 -5.26 -1.61 2.50
CA PHE A 185 -6.40 -1.77 1.62
C PHE A 185 -7.63 -2.29 2.34
N GLU A 186 -8.77 -1.89 1.85
CA GLU A 186 -10.07 -2.35 2.29
C GLU A 186 -10.43 -3.66 1.61
N ALA A 187 -10.83 -4.68 2.37
CA ALA A 187 -11.32 -5.94 1.80
C ALA A 187 -12.44 -6.57 2.66
N PRO A 188 -13.21 -7.53 2.13
CA PRO A 188 -14.17 -8.31 2.91
C PRO A 188 -13.51 -9.02 4.09
N LYS A 189 -14.25 -9.23 5.19
CA LYS A 189 -13.75 -9.87 6.43
C LYS A 189 -13.18 -11.27 6.24
N ASN A 190 -13.59 -11.97 5.19
CA ASN A 190 -13.11 -13.30 4.83
C ASN A 190 -11.88 -13.27 3.91
N PHE A 191 -11.28 -12.09 3.65
CA PHE A 191 -10.07 -11.97 2.84
C PHE A 191 -8.91 -12.74 3.50
N LYS A 192 -8.26 -13.60 2.71
CA LYS A 192 -7.14 -14.43 3.15
C LYS A 192 -5.88 -14.06 2.39
N PHE A 193 -4.86 -13.66 3.14
CA PHE A 193 -3.51 -13.61 2.59
C PHE A 193 -2.99 -15.02 2.32
N PRO A 194 -2.23 -15.23 1.23
CA PRO A 194 -1.52 -16.48 1.01
C PRO A 194 -0.50 -16.66 2.14
N ASN A 195 -0.43 -17.87 2.67
CA ASN A 195 0.48 -18.19 3.77
C ASN A 195 1.92 -18.39 3.26
N VAL A 196 2.57 -17.30 2.83
CA VAL A 196 3.88 -17.34 2.17
C VAL A 196 4.92 -16.56 2.94
N LYS A 197 6.06 -17.21 3.22
CA LYS A 197 7.24 -16.56 3.83
C LYS A 197 8.04 -15.72 2.82
N LYS A 198 7.93 -16.06 1.53
CA LYS A 198 8.54 -15.33 0.40
C LYS A 198 7.53 -15.24 -0.73
N VAL A 199 7.38 -14.05 -1.29
CA VAL A 199 6.56 -13.78 -2.48
C VAL A 199 7.50 -13.77 -3.69
N GLN A 200 7.06 -14.34 -4.81
CA GLN A 200 7.77 -14.28 -6.08
C GLN A 200 7.05 -13.33 -7.03
N VAL A 201 7.79 -12.73 -7.96
CA VAL A 201 7.19 -11.90 -9.02
C VAL A 201 6.20 -12.74 -9.82
N GLY A 202 5.02 -12.19 -10.09
CA GLY A 202 3.93 -12.87 -10.80
C GLY A 202 3.06 -13.78 -9.93
N ARG A 203 3.42 -14.03 -8.66
CA ARG A 203 2.58 -14.79 -7.73
C ARG A 203 1.46 -13.91 -7.17
N SER A 204 0.23 -14.43 -7.15
CA SER A 204 -0.91 -13.74 -6.53
C SER A 204 -0.71 -13.53 -5.03
N LEU A 205 -1.21 -12.41 -4.51
CA LEU A 205 -1.30 -12.09 -3.09
C LEU A 205 -2.67 -12.46 -2.48
N GLU A 206 -3.51 -13.17 -3.23
CA GLU A 206 -4.73 -13.81 -2.74
C GLU A 206 -4.42 -15.27 -2.44
N GLY A 207 -4.92 -15.78 -1.31
CA GLY A 207 -4.81 -17.20 -0.99
C GLY A 207 -5.64 -18.03 -1.96
N GLU A 208 -5.04 -19.02 -2.61
CA GLU A 208 -5.80 -20.07 -3.30
C GLU A 208 -6.58 -20.87 -2.26
N GLU A 209 -7.84 -21.20 -2.57
CA GLU A 209 -8.55 -22.25 -1.84
C GLU A 209 -7.78 -23.55 -2.03
N VAL A 210 -7.37 -24.17 -0.92
CA VAL A 210 -6.86 -25.54 -0.99
C VAL A 210 -8.09 -26.41 -1.27
N GLU A 211 -8.29 -26.81 -2.53
CA GLU A 211 -9.16 -27.94 -2.84
C GLU A 211 -8.61 -29.15 -2.07
N GLU A 212 -9.32 -29.56 -1.02
CA GLU A 212 -9.14 -30.88 -0.44
C GLU A 212 -9.41 -31.90 -1.54
N LYS A 213 -8.35 -32.42 -2.17
CA LYS A 213 -8.46 -33.65 -2.94
C LYS A 213 -8.84 -34.76 -1.96
N SER A 214 -10.13 -35.08 -1.94
CA SER A 214 -10.65 -36.33 -1.41
C SER A 214 -9.85 -37.47 -2.05
N GLN A 215 -9.03 -38.15 -1.25
CA GLN A 215 -8.43 -39.41 -1.64
C GLN A 215 -9.55 -40.44 -1.78
N GLU A 216 -9.98 -40.69 -3.01
CA GLU A 216 -10.72 -41.92 -3.33
C GLU A 216 -9.78 -43.10 -3.09
N MET A 217 -10.04 -43.86 -2.02
CA MET A 217 -9.56 -45.23 -1.88
C MET A 217 -10.11 -46.05 -3.04
N GLN A 218 -9.22 -46.52 -3.93
CA GLN A 218 -9.58 -47.63 -4.80
C GLN A 218 -9.64 -48.92 -3.98
N PRO A 219 -10.69 -49.76 -4.15
CA PRO A 219 -10.70 -51.08 -3.55
C PRO A 219 -9.69 -51.97 -4.27
N GLU A 220 -8.80 -52.61 -3.51
CA GLU A 220 -7.96 -53.70 -4.01
C GLU A 220 -8.88 -54.81 -4.57
N ALA A 221 -8.78 -55.04 -5.88
CA ALA A 221 -9.37 -56.20 -6.52
C ALA A 221 -8.52 -57.43 -6.21
N ALA A 222 -9.14 -58.40 -5.56
CA ALA A 222 -8.62 -59.74 -5.38
C ALA A 222 -8.38 -60.44 -6.73
N LEU A 223 -7.20 -61.05 -6.89
CA LEU A 223 -6.96 -62.32 -7.57
C LEU A 223 -5.52 -62.80 -7.31
#